data_AF-A0A090D8D3-F1
#
_entry.id   AF-A0A090D8D3-F1
#
_cell.length_a   1.000
_cell.length_b   1.000
_cell.length_c   1.000
_cell.angle_alpha   90.00
_cell.angle_beta   90.00
_cell.angle_gamma   90.00
#
_symmetry.space_group_name_H-M   'P 1'
#
loop_
_entity.id
_entity.type
_entity.pdbx_description
1 polymer ?
#
loop_
_entity_poly.entity_id
_entity_poly.type
_entity_poly.pdbx_seq_one_letter_code
_entity_poly.pdbx_strand_id
1 'polypeptide(L)'
;MQRGQVVKLDRGYPLVRTDEGSFVRCEHATALVKGEEVRAVIGDFVEVTVPEGHDKGIIESILPRTRAFVRKDPTERALPQVLAANFDRVFVAQPLSDVNVRRLERELVLAYETGAAVTVVLTKADLAESDAEVASVRDRVRALAGPDVQTVVVSADDPSSVEAVRALVPPNTTAVLIGKSGVGKSSLINMLVGHELQETTPVRDRDGKGRHTTVSREMVAIPGGGFIMDMPGVRGLGLWEADAGIGAAFADIEEAAERCRFRDCSHEDEPGCAVRAAVESGDISEQRYASYQALRQETKDLRARREEARRMRGEKASDRGKTPKKGRPRKKR
;
A
#
# COMPACT_ATOMS: atom_id res chain seq x y z
N MET A 1 -25.17 18.45 -6.97
CA MET A 1 -23.84 17.84 -6.73
C MET A 1 -23.97 17.01 -5.47
N GLN A 2 -23.64 15.73 -5.54
CA GLN A 2 -23.76 14.79 -4.43
C GLN A 2 -22.38 14.27 -4.06
N ARG A 3 -22.17 13.98 -2.78
CA ARG A 3 -20.94 13.35 -2.30
C ARG A 3 -21.06 11.83 -2.34
N GLY A 4 -19.93 11.18 -2.51
CA GLY A 4 -19.83 9.74 -2.43
C GLY A 4 -18.39 9.26 -2.35
N GLN A 5 -18.25 7.94 -2.27
CA GLN A 5 -16.97 7.25 -2.18
C GLN A 5 -16.81 6.29 -3.36
N VAL A 6 -15.64 6.28 -3.97
CA VAL A 6 -15.30 5.32 -5.03
C VAL A 6 -15.11 3.94 -4.42
N VAL A 7 -16.04 3.02 -4.70
CA VAL A 7 -16.03 1.66 -4.13
C VAL A 7 -15.46 0.62 -5.09
N LYS A 8 -15.42 0.88 -6.40
CA LYS A 8 -14.89 -0.06 -7.39
C LYS A 8 -14.34 0.67 -8.61
N LEU A 9 -13.30 0.12 -9.21
CA LEU A 9 -12.78 0.57 -10.50
C LEU A 9 -13.01 -0.51 -11.56
N ASP A 10 -13.90 -0.24 -12.53
CA ASP A 10 -14.21 -1.16 -13.62
C ASP A 10 -13.92 -0.53 -14.98
N ARG A 11 -12.91 -1.04 -15.70
CA ARG A 11 -12.58 -0.69 -17.10
C ARG A 11 -12.55 0.82 -17.41
N GLY A 12 -12.16 1.65 -16.44
CA GLY A 12 -12.05 3.11 -16.60
C GLY A 12 -13.23 3.91 -16.07
N TYR A 13 -14.28 3.26 -15.56
CA TYR A 13 -15.44 3.91 -14.93
C TYR A 13 -15.47 3.59 -13.43
N PRO A 14 -15.22 4.57 -12.55
CA PRO A 14 -15.40 4.38 -11.13
C PRO A 14 -16.89 4.14 -10.78
N LEU A 15 -17.14 3.17 -9.92
CA LEU A 15 -18.43 3.02 -9.25
C LEU A 15 -18.38 3.81 -7.94
N VAL A 16 -19.29 4.77 -7.79
CA VAL A 16 -19.38 5.63 -6.61
C VAL A 16 -20.61 5.22 -5.80
N ARG A 17 -20.42 4.98 -4.50
CA ARG A 17 -21.50 4.89 -3.52
C ARG A 17 -21.75 6.28 -2.97
N THR A 18 -22.93 6.84 -3.22
CA THR A 18 -23.33 8.15 -2.71
C THR A 18 -23.57 8.09 -1.20
N ASP A 19 -23.59 9.24 -0.55
CA ASP A 19 -23.93 9.33 0.89
C ASP A 19 -25.36 8.84 1.18
N GLU A 20 -26.25 8.88 0.19
CA GLU A 20 -27.61 8.33 0.26
C GLU A 20 -27.66 6.79 0.05
N GLY A 21 -26.51 6.17 -0.23
CA GLY A 21 -26.38 4.72 -0.41
C GLY A 21 -26.66 4.22 -1.83
N SER A 22 -26.96 5.12 -2.78
CA SER A 22 -27.13 4.75 -4.19
C SER A 22 -25.78 4.53 -4.88
N PHE A 23 -25.76 3.65 -5.89
CA PHE A 23 -24.55 3.37 -6.66
C PHE A 23 -24.65 3.99 -8.05
N VAL A 24 -23.64 4.78 -8.42
CA VAL A 24 -23.58 5.50 -9.70
C VAL A 24 -22.27 5.21 -10.39
N ARG A 25 -22.33 4.71 -11.63
CA ARG A 25 -21.15 4.61 -12.49
C ARG A 25 -20.79 6.00 -13.00
N CYS A 26 -19.53 6.37 -12.86
CA CYS A 26 -19.08 7.73 -13.17
C CYS A 26 -17.98 7.76 -14.22
N GLU A 27 -17.85 8.90 -14.88
CA GLU A 27 -16.70 9.32 -15.68
C GLU A 27 -15.96 10.44 -14.96
N HIS A 28 -14.65 10.59 -15.20
CA HIS A 28 -13.92 11.76 -14.69
C HIS A 28 -14.21 12.97 -15.57
N ALA A 29 -14.49 14.12 -14.95
CA ALA A 29 -14.61 15.38 -15.67
C ALA A 29 -13.35 15.63 -16.51
N THR A 30 -13.52 16.16 -17.72
CA THR A 30 -12.37 16.42 -18.61
C THR A 30 -11.37 17.38 -17.98
N ALA A 31 -11.84 18.34 -17.17
CA ALA A 31 -10.99 19.27 -16.42
C ALA A 31 -10.10 18.58 -15.38
N LEU A 32 -10.58 17.48 -14.78
CA LEU A 32 -9.86 16.70 -13.78
C LEU A 32 -8.75 15.83 -14.41
N VAL A 33 -8.90 15.47 -15.69
CA VAL A 33 -7.93 14.66 -16.44
C VAL A 33 -7.01 15.50 -17.34
N LYS A 34 -7.42 16.74 -17.69
CA LYS A 34 -6.61 17.68 -18.47
C LYS A 34 -5.80 18.59 -17.55
N GLY A 35 -4.52 18.28 -17.38
CA GLY A 35 -3.54 19.16 -16.72
C GLY A 35 -2.91 18.53 -15.49
N GLU A 36 -3.67 17.73 -14.76
CA GLU A 36 -3.19 16.88 -13.69
C GLU A 36 -3.52 15.43 -14.05
N GLU A 37 -2.54 14.51 -14.05
CA GLU A 37 -2.80 13.08 -14.27
C GLU A 37 -3.47 12.43 -13.03
N VAL A 38 -4.39 13.15 -12.37
CA VAL A 38 -5.05 12.69 -11.13
C VAL A 38 -6.30 11.91 -11.51
N ARG A 39 -6.29 10.61 -11.21
CA ARG A 39 -7.45 9.75 -11.37
C ARG A 39 -7.95 9.31 -10.01
N ALA A 40 -9.27 9.23 -9.88
CA ALA A 40 -9.88 8.69 -8.67
C ALA A 40 -9.49 7.21 -8.50
N VAL A 41 -9.19 6.82 -7.27
CA VAL A 41 -8.86 5.46 -6.85
C VAL A 41 -9.93 4.92 -5.93
N ILE A 42 -9.90 3.62 -5.63
CA ILE A 42 -10.77 3.06 -4.59
C ILE A 42 -10.54 3.78 -3.25
N GLY A 43 -11.64 4.08 -2.56
CA GLY A 43 -11.64 4.82 -1.29
C GLY A 43 -11.63 6.34 -1.43
N ASP A 44 -11.39 6.92 -2.62
CA ASP A 44 -11.49 8.37 -2.79
C ASP A 44 -12.92 8.86 -2.50
N PHE A 45 -13.01 9.93 -1.71
CA PHE A 45 -14.25 10.72 -1.62
C PHE A 45 -14.30 11.67 -2.81
N VAL A 46 -15.46 11.77 -3.45
CA VAL A 46 -15.67 12.52 -4.69
C VAL A 46 -16.96 13.32 -4.65
N GLU A 47 -16.99 14.43 -5.39
CA GLU A 47 -18.23 15.14 -5.71
C GLU A 47 -18.68 14.76 -7.12
N VAL A 48 -19.93 14.31 -7.22
CA VAL A 48 -20.52 13.77 -8.44
C VAL A 48 -21.73 14.60 -8.85
N THR A 49 -21.85 14.82 -10.16
CA THR A 49 -23.07 15.34 -10.78
C THR A 49 -23.69 14.24 -11.63
N VAL A 50 -25.00 14.02 -11.55
CA VAL A 50 -25.73 13.10 -12.44
C VAL A 50 -26.65 13.96 -13.31
N PRO A 51 -26.24 14.28 -14.55
CA PRO A 51 -27.08 15.10 -15.43
C PRO A 51 -28.36 14.36 -15.83
N GLU A 52 -29.46 15.09 -16.00
CA GLU A 52 -30.73 14.50 -16.45
C GLU A 52 -30.55 13.84 -17.83
N GLY A 53 -31.01 12.59 -17.97
CA GLY A 53 -30.91 11.82 -19.21
C GLY A 53 -29.57 11.14 -19.46
N HIS A 54 -28.63 11.18 -18.51
CA HIS A 54 -27.34 10.48 -18.60
C HIS A 54 -27.32 9.21 -17.74
N ASP A 55 -26.86 8.09 -18.32
CA ASP A 55 -26.70 6.81 -17.61
C ASP A 55 -25.51 6.80 -16.64
N LYS A 56 -24.69 7.85 -16.63
CA LYS A 56 -23.47 7.96 -15.82
C LYS A 56 -23.37 9.31 -15.13
N GLY A 57 -22.82 9.29 -13.92
CA GLY A 57 -22.40 10.50 -13.23
C GLY A 57 -21.05 11.03 -13.75
N ILE A 58 -20.73 12.25 -13.37
CA ILE A 58 -19.45 12.90 -13.66
C ILE A 58 -18.80 13.22 -12.31
N ILE A 59 -17.59 12.71 -12.09
CA ILE A 59 -16.73 13.10 -10.96
C ILE A 59 -16.13 14.45 -11.31
N GLU A 60 -16.61 15.48 -10.63
CA GLU A 60 -16.18 16.86 -10.81
C GLU A 60 -14.89 17.15 -10.03
N SER A 61 -14.79 16.59 -8.81
CA SER A 61 -13.68 16.79 -7.90
C SER A 61 -13.39 15.53 -7.08
N ILE A 62 -12.11 15.38 -6.69
CA ILE A 62 -11.66 14.38 -5.70
C ILE A 62 -11.29 15.17 -4.44
N LEU A 63 -11.87 14.80 -3.30
CA LEU A 63 -11.58 15.44 -2.03
C LEU A 63 -10.16 15.10 -1.54
N PRO A 64 -9.54 15.93 -0.68
CA PRO A 64 -8.23 15.66 -0.12
C PRO A 64 -8.14 14.28 0.53
N ARG A 65 -7.09 13.52 0.19
CA ARG A 65 -6.84 12.20 0.75
C ARG A 65 -6.26 12.35 2.16
N THR A 66 -6.80 11.63 3.12
CA THR A 66 -6.23 11.56 4.48
C THR A 66 -5.08 10.56 4.55
N ARG A 67 -5.21 9.45 3.81
CA ARG A 67 -4.20 8.38 3.68
C ARG A 67 -4.21 7.84 2.26
N ALA A 68 -3.07 7.30 1.83
CA ALA A 68 -2.93 6.73 0.51
C ALA A 68 -1.90 5.60 0.48
N PHE A 69 -2.22 4.54 -0.26
CA PHE A 69 -1.19 3.59 -0.70
C PHE A 69 -0.62 4.06 -2.02
N VAL A 70 0.65 4.45 -2.01
CA VAL A 70 1.36 4.94 -3.19
C VAL A 70 2.38 3.93 -3.65
N ARG A 71 2.43 3.72 -4.97
CA ARG A 71 3.39 2.85 -5.61
C ARG A 71 4.15 3.62 -6.68
N LYS A 72 5.41 3.26 -6.90
CA LYS A 72 6.15 3.66 -8.10
C LYS A 72 5.54 3.03 -9.36
N ASP A 73 5.14 3.85 -10.33
CA ASP A 73 4.72 3.35 -11.64
C ASP A 73 5.87 2.53 -12.29
N PRO A 74 5.62 1.31 -12.80
CA PRO A 74 6.64 0.48 -13.46
C PRO A 74 7.23 1.08 -14.73
N THR A 75 6.54 2.05 -15.34
CA THR A 75 7.00 2.69 -16.56
C THR A 75 8.14 3.67 -16.28
N GLU A 76 8.95 3.95 -17.31
CA GLU A 76 10.13 4.84 -17.25
C GLU A 76 9.84 6.27 -16.72
N ARG A 77 8.56 6.64 -16.54
CA ARG A 77 8.16 7.97 -16.06
C ARG A 77 8.36 8.15 -14.55
N ALA A 78 8.54 7.08 -13.77
CA ALA A 78 8.81 7.14 -12.33
C ALA A 78 7.84 8.05 -11.54
N LEU A 79 6.58 8.11 -11.97
CA LEU A 79 5.55 8.90 -11.29
C LEU A 79 4.92 8.08 -10.15
N PRO A 80 4.52 8.73 -9.04
CA PRO A 80 3.72 8.06 -8.02
C PRO A 80 2.35 7.71 -8.59
N GLN A 81 1.93 6.47 -8.35
CA GLN A 81 0.59 5.99 -8.63
C GLN A 81 -0.08 5.64 -7.32
N VAL A 82 -1.19 6.31 -7.01
CA VAL A 82 -2.04 5.95 -5.87
C VAL A 82 -2.86 4.70 -6.24
N LEU A 83 -2.93 3.75 -5.31
CA LEU A 83 -3.65 2.48 -5.49
C LEU A 83 -4.97 2.43 -4.73
N ALA A 84 -5.00 2.98 -3.52
CA ALA A 84 -6.20 3.26 -2.73
C ALA A 84 -5.97 4.46 -1.82
N ALA A 85 -7.07 5.02 -1.32
CA ALA A 85 -7.08 6.16 -0.42
C ALA A 85 -8.09 6.01 0.72
N ASN A 86 -7.99 6.87 1.73
CA ASN A 86 -8.95 7.05 2.82
C ASN A 86 -9.37 5.75 3.51
N PHE A 87 -8.38 4.96 3.90
CA PHE A 87 -8.55 3.81 4.78
C PHE A 87 -8.06 4.14 6.19
N ASP A 88 -8.45 3.31 7.15
CA ASP A 88 -8.19 3.48 8.58
C ASP A 88 -7.20 2.44 9.10
N ARG A 89 -7.19 1.25 8.48
CA ARG A 89 -6.38 0.11 8.91
C ARG A 89 -5.70 -0.60 7.74
N VAL A 90 -4.53 -1.16 7.99
CA VAL A 90 -3.82 -2.07 7.11
C VAL A 90 -3.66 -3.43 7.79
N PHE A 91 -4.16 -4.47 7.14
CA PHE A 91 -3.91 -5.86 7.48
C PHE A 91 -2.74 -6.38 6.64
N VAL A 92 -1.69 -6.83 7.32
CA VAL A 92 -0.54 -7.50 6.70
C VAL A 92 -0.72 -9.00 6.83
N ALA A 93 -1.15 -9.66 5.77
CA ALA A 93 -1.44 -11.09 5.78
C ALA A 93 -0.18 -11.93 5.49
N GLN A 94 0.13 -12.86 6.40
CA GLN A 94 1.21 -13.83 6.27
C GLN A 94 0.69 -15.24 6.57
N PRO A 95 1.09 -16.28 5.83
CA PRO A 95 0.73 -17.64 6.18
C PRO A 95 1.52 -18.07 7.42
N LEU A 96 0.86 -18.71 8.39
CA LEU A 96 1.47 -19.11 9.66
C LEU A 96 2.66 -20.05 9.46
N SER A 97 2.53 -21.03 8.58
CA SER A 97 3.54 -22.07 8.33
C SER A 97 4.78 -21.60 7.56
N ASP A 98 4.74 -20.44 6.89
CA ASP A 98 5.87 -19.92 6.09
C ASP A 98 5.93 -18.39 6.15
N VAL A 99 6.10 -17.86 7.37
CA VAL A 99 6.30 -16.42 7.56
C VAL A 99 7.66 -16.00 7.01
N ASN A 100 7.63 -15.25 5.90
CA ASN A 100 8.83 -14.66 5.33
C ASN A 100 9.16 -13.33 6.03
N VAL A 101 10.12 -13.38 6.96
CA VAL A 101 10.52 -12.22 7.79
C VAL A 101 10.86 -10.98 6.96
N ARG A 102 11.74 -11.11 5.95
CA ARG A 102 12.15 -9.97 5.11
C ARG A 102 10.97 -9.32 4.38
N ARG A 103 10.00 -10.13 3.94
CA ARG A 103 8.78 -9.64 3.30
C ARG A 103 7.87 -8.96 4.30
N LEU A 104 7.68 -9.55 5.48
CA LEU A 104 6.87 -8.98 6.54
C LEU A 104 7.42 -7.62 6.97
N GLU A 105 8.73 -7.49 7.20
CA GLU A 105 9.38 -6.21 7.52
C GLU A 105 9.10 -5.15 6.45
N ARG A 106 9.25 -5.51 5.17
CA ARG A 106 8.95 -4.59 4.06
C ARG A 106 7.46 -4.19 4.04
N GLU A 107 6.56 -5.14 4.25
CA GLU A 107 5.12 -4.87 4.25
C GLU A 107 4.70 -4.03 5.47
N LEU A 108 5.35 -4.21 6.61
CA LEU A 108 5.19 -3.35 7.79
C LEU A 108 5.65 -1.92 7.51
N VAL A 109 6.82 -1.73 6.89
CA VAL A 109 7.29 -0.40 6.46
C VAL A 109 6.24 0.29 5.59
N LEU A 110 5.70 -0.43 4.60
CA LEU A 110 4.67 0.09 3.72
C LEU A 110 3.37 0.40 4.45
N ALA A 111 2.99 -0.41 5.44
CA ALA A 111 1.80 -0.18 6.26
C ALA A 111 1.96 1.06 7.14
N TYR A 112 3.10 1.19 7.83
CA TYR A 112 3.39 2.33 8.70
C TYR A 112 3.49 3.65 7.96
N GLU A 113 4.06 3.65 6.75
CA GLU A 113 4.16 4.86 5.93
C GLU A 113 2.78 5.47 5.61
N THR A 114 1.72 4.67 5.64
CA THR A 114 0.36 5.19 5.40
C THR A 114 -0.22 5.97 6.58
N GLY A 115 0.36 5.84 7.78
CA GLY A 115 -0.19 6.39 9.02
C GLY A 115 -1.52 5.77 9.46
N ALA A 116 -1.88 4.59 8.93
CA ALA A 116 -3.04 3.81 9.34
C ALA A 116 -2.70 2.87 10.50
N ALA A 117 -3.71 2.39 11.22
CA ALA A 117 -3.51 1.34 12.20
C ALA A 117 -3.02 0.05 11.52
N VAL A 118 -1.99 -0.61 12.07
CA VAL A 118 -1.40 -1.81 11.47
C VAL A 118 -1.79 -3.04 12.27
N THR A 119 -2.07 -4.14 11.58
CA THR A 119 -2.33 -5.45 12.20
C THR A 119 -1.75 -6.55 11.34
N VAL A 120 -0.99 -7.46 11.94
CA VAL A 120 -0.52 -8.66 11.25
C VAL A 120 -1.57 -9.76 11.39
N VAL A 121 -1.97 -10.34 10.27
CA VAL A 121 -2.94 -11.45 10.24
C VAL A 121 -2.22 -12.71 9.78
N LEU A 122 -2.04 -13.65 10.71
CA LEU A 122 -1.47 -14.96 10.45
C LEU A 122 -2.57 -15.89 9.97
N THR A 123 -2.59 -16.14 8.66
CA THR A 123 -3.60 -16.97 8.00
C THR A 123 -3.17 -18.43 7.94
N LYS A 124 -4.13 -19.31 7.60
CA LYS A 124 -3.90 -20.75 7.42
C LYS A 124 -3.40 -21.45 8.68
N ALA A 125 -3.87 -21.03 9.84
CA ALA A 125 -3.48 -21.65 11.11
C ALA A 125 -3.98 -23.11 11.24
N ASP A 126 -4.96 -23.51 10.44
CA ASP A 126 -5.39 -24.91 10.23
C ASP A 126 -4.26 -25.84 9.75
N LEU A 127 -3.20 -25.29 9.14
CA LEU A 127 -2.05 -26.07 8.68
C LEU A 127 -0.93 -26.20 9.71
N ALA A 128 -1.09 -25.65 10.92
CA ALA A 128 -0.10 -25.77 11.97
C ALA A 128 -0.07 -27.20 12.52
N GLU A 129 1.11 -27.70 12.86
CA GLU A 129 1.30 -29.02 13.44
C GLU A 129 0.87 -29.08 14.91
N SER A 130 0.87 -27.94 15.61
CA SER A 130 0.47 -27.84 17.01
C SER A 130 0.17 -26.41 17.47
N ASP A 131 -0.58 -26.27 18.58
CA ASP A 131 -0.79 -24.98 19.25
C ASP A 131 0.51 -24.32 19.73
N ALA A 132 1.54 -25.12 20.03
CA ALA A 132 2.85 -24.63 20.42
C ALA A 132 3.57 -23.94 19.26
N GLU A 133 3.43 -24.47 18.03
CA GLU A 133 3.92 -23.82 16.81
C GLU A 133 3.22 -22.48 16.60
N VAL A 134 1.89 -22.47 16.71
CA VAL A 134 1.06 -21.25 16.57
C VAL A 134 1.52 -20.16 17.53
N ALA A 135 1.69 -20.50 18.81
CA ALA A 135 2.16 -19.56 19.83
C ALA A 135 3.57 -19.04 19.52
N SER A 136 4.49 -19.92 19.15
CA SER A 136 5.88 -19.57 18.81
C SER A 136 5.95 -18.61 17.61
N VAL A 137 5.24 -18.91 16.52
CA VAL A 137 5.21 -18.05 15.33
C VAL A 137 4.57 -16.70 15.65
N ARG A 138 3.44 -16.69 16.38
CA ARG A 138 2.76 -15.46 16.80
C ARG A 138 3.69 -14.57 17.62
N ASP A 139 4.39 -15.12 18.59
CA ASP A 139 5.23 -14.36 19.50
C ASP A 139 6.46 -13.80 18.78
N ARG A 140 7.07 -14.59 17.87
CA ARG A 140 8.13 -14.10 16.97
C ARG A 140 7.66 -12.95 16.08
N VAL A 141 6.45 -13.04 15.54
CA VAL A 141 5.87 -12.00 14.68
C VAL A 141 5.53 -10.74 15.48
N ARG A 142 5.03 -10.87 16.71
CA ARG A 142 4.80 -9.74 17.62
C ARG A 142 6.11 -9.02 17.95
N ALA A 143 7.16 -9.77 18.30
CA ALA A 143 8.47 -9.19 18.57
C ALA A 143 9.01 -8.41 17.35
N LEU A 144 8.78 -8.91 16.14
CA LEU A 144 9.20 -8.24 14.90
C LEU A 144 8.38 -7.00 14.55
N ALA A 145 7.05 -7.06 14.75
CA ALA A 145 6.13 -6.00 14.34
C ALA A 145 6.11 -4.81 15.30
N GLY A 146 6.47 -5.06 16.57
CA GLY A 146 6.48 -4.08 17.65
C GLY A 146 5.27 -4.21 18.59
N PRO A 147 5.36 -3.62 19.79
CA PRO A 147 4.35 -3.77 20.85
C PRO A 147 2.98 -3.18 20.49
N ASP A 148 2.94 -2.17 19.64
CA ASP A 148 1.72 -1.48 19.23
C ASP A 148 0.98 -2.18 18.07
N VAL A 149 1.57 -3.24 17.51
CA VAL A 149 0.96 -4.01 16.41
C VAL A 149 0.27 -5.25 16.95
N GLN A 150 -1.04 -5.28 16.76
CA GLN A 150 -1.80 -6.49 17.03
C GLN A 150 -1.45 -7.58 16.02
N THR A 151 -1.22 -8.80 16.53
CA THR A 151 -1.07 -10.02 15.72
C THR A 151 -2.26 -10.94 16.00
N VAL A 152 -3.05 -11.19 14.97
CA VAL A 152 -4.24 -12.08 15.01
C VAL A 152 -3.93 -13.35 14.23
N VAL A 153 -4.31 -14.49 14.78
CA VAL A 153 -4.20 -15.80 14.11
C VAL A 153 -5.58 -16.14 13.57
N VAL A 154 -5.66 -16.60 12.33
CA VAL A 154 -6.90 -16.99 11.65
C VAL A 154 -6.77 -18.40 11.11
N SER A 155 -7.73 -19.24 11.49
CA SER A 155 -7.93 -20.60 10.98
C SER A 155 -9.28 -20.68 10.28
N ALA A 156 -9.35 -21.42 9.17
CA ALA A 156 -10.62 -21.72 8.52
C ALA A 156 -11.55 -22.57 9.42
N ASP A 157 -10.96 -23.36 10.32
CA ASP A 157 -11.69 -24.27 11.21
C ASP A 157 -12.14 -23.60 12.52
N ASP A 158 -11.74 -22.34 12.75
CA ASP A 158 -12.10 -21.56 13.94
C ASP A 158 -12.85 -20.28 13.55
N PRO A 159 -14.20 -20.29 13.53
CA PRO A 159 -15.00 -19.10 13.26
C PRO A 159 -14.75 -17.94 14.22
N SER A 160 -14.32 -18.21 15.48
CA SER A 160 -14.03 -17.15 16.44
C SER A 160 -12.79 -16.35 16.06
N SER A 161 -11.83 -16.99 15.38
CA SER A 161 -10.64 -16.34 14.83
C SER A 161 -10.97 -15.32 13.73
N VAL A 162 -11.97 -15.63 12.90
CA VAL A 162 -12.48 -14.71 11.86
C VAL A 162 -13.21 -13.54 12.50
N GLU A 163 -13.97 -13.79 13.56
CA GLU A 163 -14.69 -12.73 14.29
C GLU A 163 -13.72 -11.76 14.97
N ALA A 164 -12.57 -12.23 15.45
CA ALA A 164 -11.51 -11.36 15.96
C ALA A 164 -11.00 -10.36 14.91
N VAL A 165 -10.95 -10.76 13.62
CA VAL A 165 -10.62 -9.84 12.52
C VAL A 165 -11.81 -8.92 12.19
N ARG A 166 -13.05 -9.43 12.22
CA ARG A 166 -14.26 -8.63 12.00
C ARG A 166 -14.37 -7.47 12.99
N ALA A 167 -14.07 -7.73 14.26
CA ALA A 167 -14.11 -6.73 15.32
C ALA A 167 -13.14 -5.55 15.10
N LEU A 168 -12.08 -5.74 14.31
CA LEU A 168 -11.12 -4.70 13.95
C LEU A 168 -11.59 -3.80 12.80
N VAL A 169 -12.72 -4.14 12.17
CA VAL A 169 -13.35 -3.38 11.08
C VAL A 169 -14.83 -3.11 11.43
N PRO A 170 -15.09 -2.34 12.51
CA PRO A 170 -16.46 -1.97 12.86
C PRO A 170 -17.10 -1.08 11.76
N PRO A 171 -18.42 -0.82 11.82
CA PRO A 171 -19.08 0.10 10.90
C PRO A 171 -18.31 1.43 10.75
N ASN A 172 -18.27 1.94 9.53
CA ASN A 172 -17.51 3.14 9.12
C ASN A 172 -15.98 3.01 9.13
N THR A 173 -15.42 1.81 9.37
CA THR A 173 -13.99 1.55 9.22
C THR A 173 -13.68 0.95 7.87
N THR A 174 -12.64 1.43 7.21
CA THR A 174 -12.12 0.85 5.97
C THR A 174 -10.75 0.24 6.21
N ALA A 175 -10.60 -1.04 5.90
CA ALA A 175 -9.33 -1.75 6.00
C ALA A 175 -8.78 -2.11 4.62
N VAL A 176 -7.47 -2.09 4.48
CA VAL A 176 -6.75 -2.58 3.30
C VAL A 176 -6.04 -3.88 3.65
N LEU A 177 -6.15 -4.89 2.79
CA LEU A 177 -5.47 -6.17 2.97
C LEU A 177 -4.28 -6.28 2.01
N ILE A 178 -3.07 -6.38 2.55
CA ILE A 178 -1.82 -6.56 1.79
C ILE A 178 -1.17 -7.91 2.12
N GLY A 179 -0.31 -8.38 1.22
CA GLY A 179 0.43 -9.64 1.36
C GLY A 179 0.68 -10.31 0.01
N LYS A 180 1.58 -11.29 -0.04
CA LYS A 180 1.89 -12.06 -1.28
C LYS A 180 0.64 -12.79 -1.80
N SER A 181 0.61 -13.09 -3.10
CA SER A 181 -0.40 -14.01 -3.64
C SER A 181 -0.28 -15.40 -2.97
N GLY A 182 -1.41 -16.05 -2.68
CA GLY A 182 -1.44 -17.38 -2.08
C GLY A 182 -1.33 -17.44 -0.55
N VAL A 183 -1.17 -16.31 0.14
CA VAL A 183 -1.13 -16.29 1.63
C VAL A 183 -2.50 -16.55 2.26
N GLY A 184 -3.61 -16.39 1.53
CA GLY A 184 -4.97 -16.61 2.06
C GLY A 184 -5.83 -15.35 2.17
N LYS A 185 -5.43 -14.22 1.55
CA LYS A 185 -6.21 -12.97 1.54
C LYS A 185 -7.66 -13.14 1.04
N SER A 186 -7.81 -13.74 -0.13
CA SER A 186 -9.12 -14.05 -0.73
C SER A 186 -9.98 -14.92 0.18
N SER A 187 -9.40 -15.97 0.76
CA SER A 187 -10.06 -16.84 1.73
C SER A 187 -10.52 -16.06 2.96
N LEU A 188 -9.67 -15.18 3.50
CA LEU A 188 -10.02 -14.30 4.63
C LEU A 188 -11.18 -13.37 4.28
N ILE A 189 -11.17 -12.76 3.10
CA ILE A 189 -12.27 -11.90 2.64
C ILE A 189 -13.58 -12.70 2.56
N ASN A 190 -13.55 -13.88 1.94
CA ASN A 190 -14.75 -14.74 1.85
C ASN A 190 -15.28 -15.12 3.24
N MET A 191 -14.40 -15.50 4.17
CA MET A 191 -14.79 -15.80 5.56
C MET A 191 -15.40 -14.58 6.27
N LEU A 192 -14.84 -13.39 6.07
CA LEU A 192 -15.37 -12.15 6.66
C LEU A 192 -16.72 -11.76 6.07
N VAL A 193 -16.98 -12.03 4.80
CA VAL A 193 -18.29 -11.70 4.19
C VAL A 193 -19.35 -12.76 4.50
N GLY A 194 -18.97 -13.95 4.95
CA GLY A 194 -19.93 -15.04 5.22
C GLY A 194 -20.56 -15.62 3.96
N HIS A 195 -20.01 -15.30 2.78
CA HIS A 195 -20.40 -15.82 1.48
C HIS A 195 -19.15 -16.01 0.60
N GLU A 196 -19.16 -17.01 -0.29
CA GLU A 196 -18.19 -17.11 -1.39
C GLU A 196 -18.42 -15.97 -2.40
N LEU A 197 -17.99 -14.74 -2.08
CA LEU A 197 -18.05 -13.62 -3.03
C LEU A 197 -16.95 -13.70 -4.09
N GLN A 198 -15.82 -14.32 -3.77
CA GLN A 198 -14.80 -14.69 -4.74
C GLN A 198 -14.95 -16.17 -5.02
N GLU A 199 -15.42 -16.54 -6.23
CA GLU A 199 -15.07 -17.85 -6.80
C GLU A 199 -13.56 -17.99 -6.63
N THR A 200 -13.14 -18.85 -5.70
CA THR A 200 -11.76 -19.28 -5.60
C THR A 200 -11.47 -20.02 -6.89
N THR A 201 -11.10 -19.27 -7.93
CA THR A 201 -10.56 -19.87 -9.14
C THR A 201 -9.37 -20.67 -8.65
N PRO A 202 -9.40 -22.01 -8.78
CA PRO A 202 -8.34 -22.85 -8.27
C PRO A 202 -7.03 -22.33 -8.86
N VAL A 203 -6.01 -22.30 -8.02
CA VAL A 203 -4.63 -21.95 -8.37
C VAL A 203 -4.35 -22.59 -9.73
N ARG A 204 -4.32 -21.77 -10.80
CA ARG A 204 -3.85 -22.22 -12.10
C ARG A 204 -2.35 -22.39 -11.97
N ASP A 205 -1.97 -23.56 -11.48
CA ASP A 205 -0.67 -24.12 -11.75
C ASP A 205 -0.48 -24.17 -13.26
N ARG A 206 0.69 -23.68 -13.68
CA ARG A 206 1.24 -23.70 -15.04
C ARG A 206 0.47 -22.87 -16.08
N ASP A 207 1.00 -21.68 -16.36
CA ASP A 207 1.92 -21.59 -17.49
C ASP A 207 2.68 -20.26 -17.50
N GLY A 208 4.00 -20.37 -17.60
CA GLY A 208 4.89 -19.24 -17.79
C GLY A 208 4.65 -18.62 -19.17
N LYS A 209 3.86 -17.57 -19.21
CA LYS A 209 3.96 -16.43 -20.14
C LYS A 209 2.88 -15.41 -19.77
N GLY A 210 3.34 -14.20 -19.43
CA GLY A 210 2.52 -13.14 -18.87
C GLY A 210 1.33 -12.73 -19.74
N ARG A 211 0.18 -12.61 -19.09
CA ARG A 211 -0.85 -11.64 -19.45
C ARG A 211 -1.55 -11.25 -18.15
N HIS A 212 -1.31 -10.03 -17.69
CA HIS A 212 -1.87 -9.52 -16.45
C HIS A 212 -3.39 -9.60 -16.49
N THR A 213 -3.98 -10.56 -15.78
CA THR A 213 -5.42 -10.70 -15.63
C THR A 213 -5.93 -9.53 -14.81
N THR A 214 -6.89 -8.78 -15.36
CA THR A 214 -7.51 -7.59 -14.77
C THR A 214 -8.18 -7.94 -13.44
N VAL A 215 -7.44 -7.84 -12.33
CA VAL A 215 -8.00 -8.03 -11.00
C VAL A 215 -8.71 -6.73 -10.62
N SER A 216 -10.04 -6.76 -10.56
CA SER A 216 -10.83 -5.60 -10.17
C SER A 216 -10.49 -5.18 -8.74
N ARG A 217 -10.13 -3.90 -8.57
CA ARG A 217 -9.95 -3.28 -7.25
C ARG A 217 -11.33 -2.85 -6.76
N GLU A 218 -11.79 -3.43 -5.65
CA GLU A 218 -13.10 -3.13 -5.07
C GLU A 218 -13.05 -3.11 -3.54
N MET A 219 -13.97 -2.34 -2.97
CA MET A 219 -14.30 -2.34 -1.55
C MET A 219 -15.40 -3.36 -1.32
N VAL A 220 -15.11 -4.35 -0.49
CA VAL A 220 -16.03 -5.42 -0.11
C VAL A 220 -16.63 -5.07 1.24
N ALA A 221 -17.97 -5.00 1.32
CA ALA A 221 -18.67 -4.74 2.58
C ALA A 221 -18.63 -5.98 3.47
N ILE A 222 -18.30 -5.80 4.74
CA ILE A 222 -18.37 -6.84 5.77
C ILE A 222 -19.77 -6.77 6.41
N PRO A 223 -20.56 -7.85 6.43
CA PRO A 223 -21.83 -7.85 7.16
C PRO A 223 -21.64 -7.47 8.63
N GLY A 224 -22.42 -6.47 9.07
CA GLY A 224 -22.33 -5.92 10.42
C GLY A 224 -21.10 -5.07 10.72
N GLY A 225 -20.21 -4.84 9.74
CA GLY A 225 -18.94 -4.13 9.91
C GLY A 225 -18.73 -3.02 8.87
N GLY A 226 -17.46 -2.76 8.58
CA GLY A 226 -17.02 -1.78 7.59
C GLY A 226 -16.70 -2.39 6.22
N PHE A 227 -15.59 -1.95 5.63
CA PHE A 227 -15.17 -2.33 4.27
C PHE A 227 -13.75 -2.90 4.25
N ILE A 228 -13.50 -3.88 3.37
CA ILE A 228 -12.15 -4.36 3.04
C ILE A 228 -11.83 -4.08 1.58
N MET A 229 -10.63 -3.53 1.35
CA MET A 229 -10.03 -3.38 0.04
C MET A 229 -9.00 -4.49 -0.19
N ASP A 230 -9.24 -5.35 -1.18
CA ASP A 230 -8.20 -6.27 -1.65
C ASP A 230 -7.23 -5.52 -2.57
N MET A 231 -5.94 -5.60 -2.25
CA MET A 231 -4.87 -5.14 -3.12
C MET A 231 -4.16 -6.34 -3.75
N PRO A 232 -4.69 -6.89 -4.86
CA PRO A 232 -4.06 -7.99 -5.56
C PRO A 232 -2.73 -7.53 -6.19
N GLY A 233 -1.71 -8.38 -6.06
CA GLY A 233 -0.53 -8.26 -6.90
C GLY A 233 0.31 -6.99 -6.68
N VAL A 234 0.46 -6.55 -5.43
CA VAL A 234 1.41 -5.48 -5.04
C VAL A 234 2.89 -5.86 -5.18
N ARG A 235 3.21 -6.80 -6.09
CA ARG A 235 4.57 -6.98 -6.63
C ARG A 235 5.06 -5.61 -7.10
N GLY A 236 6.07 -5.08 -6.40
CA GLY A 236 6.60 -3.77 -6.69
C GLY A 236 5.84 -2.61 -6.07
N LEU A 237 5.24 -2.73 -4.87
CA LEU A 237 5.21 -1.58 -3.94
C LEU A 237 6.66 -1.18 -3.69
N GLY A 238 7.20 -0.39 -4.60
CA GLY A 238 8.44 0.34 -4.37
C GLY A 238 8.19 1.27 -3.20
N LEU A 239 9.15 1.32 -2.29
CA LEU A 239 9.13 2.27 -1.18
C LEU A 239 8.97 3.67 -1.77
N TRP A 240 7.80 4.28 -1.60
CA TRP A 240 7.59 5.66 -2.00
C TRP A 240 7.69 6.51 -0.75
N GLU A 241 8.82 7.20 -0.56
CA GLU A 241 9.04 8.08 0.61
C GLU A 241 8.91 7.36 1.94
N ALA A 242 9.39 6.12 2.03
CA ALA A 242 9.14 5.24 3.16
C ALA A 242 10.01 5.48 4.41
N ASP A 243 10.61 6.66 4.56
CA ASP A 243 11.56 6.90 5.65
C ASP A 243 10.88 6.87 7.02
N ALA A 244 9.67 7.43 7.13
CA ALA A 244 8.89 7.35 8.36
C ALA A 244 8.46 5.90 8.64
N GLY A 245 8.04 5.17 7.60
CA GLY A 245 7.71 3.75 7.69
C GLY A 245 8.88 2.87 8.09
N ILE A 246 10.11 3.16 7.63
CA ILE A 246 11.33 2.46 8.04
C ILE A 246 11.59 2.70 9.53
N GLY A 247 11.54 3.96 9.97
CA GLY A 247 11.77 4.28 11.38
C GLY A 247 10.77 3.58 12.30
N ALA A 248 9.48 3.54 11.92
CA ALA A 248 8.44 2.86 12.68
C ALA A 248 8.58 1.32 12.69
N ALA A 249 8.92 0.71 11.55
CA ALA A 249 9.04 -0.76 11.46
C ALA A 249 10.32 -1.32 12.11
N PHE A 250 11.36 -0.48 12.22
CA PHE A 250 12.66 -0.82 12.81
C PHE A 250 12.94 0.06 14.03
N ALA A 251 11.92 0.28 14.87
CA ALA A 251 12.01 1.15 16.05
C ALA A 251 13.12 0.73 17.03
N ASP A 252 13.41 -0.57 17.14
CA ASP A 252 14.52 -1.11 17.92
C ASP A 252 15.90 -0.65 17.38
N ILE A 253 16.05 -0.58 16.06
CA ILE A 253 17.27 -0.05 15.42
C ILE A 253 17.35 1.46 15.60
N GLU A 254 16.24 2.19 15.43
CA GLU A 254 16.21 3.64 15.63
C GLU A 254 16.54 4.01 17.09
N GLU A 255 16.03 3.25 18.08
CA GLU A 255 16.37 3.45 19.49
C GLU A 255 17.86 3.20 19.77
N ALA A 256 18.45 2.18 19.13
CA ALA A 256 19.90 1.96 19.21
C ALA A 256 20.69 3.08 18.51
N ALA A 257 20.17 3.62 17.39
CA ALA A 257 20.79 4.70 16.63
C ALA A 257 20.90 6.02 17.42
N GLU A 258 19.99 6.29 18.36
CA GLU A 258 20.07 7.46 19.24
C GLU A 258 21.34 7.50 20.10
N ARG A 259 21.96 6.34 20.34
CA ARG A 259 23.17 6.18 21.15
C ARG A 259 24.45 6.18 20.31
N CYS A 260 24.34 6.37 18.98
CA CYS A 260 25.49 6.47 18.11
C CYS A 260 26.35 7.70 18.45
N ARG A 261 27.67 7.54 18.31
CA ARG A 261 28.62 8.65 18.50
C ARG A 261 28.38 9.82 17.55
N PHE A 262 27.93 9.55 16.33
CA PHE A 262 27.69 10.53 15.28
C PHE A 262 26.20 10.63 14.96
N ARG A 263 25.72 11.85 14.70
CA ARG A 263 24.30 12.12 14.40
C ARG A 263 23.90 11.67 12.98
N ASP A 264 24.86 11.60 12.07
CA ASP A 264 24.72 11.24 10.66
C ASP A 264 25.26 9.83 10.36
N CYS A 265 25.32 8.96 11.38
CA CYS A 265 25.79 7.59 11.25
C CYS A 265 24.93 6.82 10.22
N SER A 266 25.57 6.23 9.23
CA SER A 266 24.97 5.31 8.25
C SER A 266 24.80 3.89 8.81
N HIS A 267 25.39 3.64 9.99
CA HIS A 267 25.43 2.37 10.71
C HIS A 267 26.25 1.30 10.00
N GLU A 268 27.17 1.68 9.11
CA GLU A 268 28.02 0.79 8.33
C GLU A 268 29.35 0.54 9.06
N ASP A 269 30.34 1.39 8.87
CA ASP A 269 31.70 1.20 9.43
C ASP A 269 32.11 2.31 10.40
N GLU A 270 31.17 3.15 10.85
CA GLU A 270 31.51 4.26 11.73
C GLU A 270 31.93 3.80 13.14
N PRO A 271 33.04 4.37 13.69
CA PRO A 271 33.49 4.04 15.02
C PRO A 271 32.51 4.56 16.07
N GLY A 272 32.09 3.69 16.99
CA GLY A 272 31.09 4.04 18.02
C GLY A 272 29.64 4.03 17.49
N CYS A 273 29.36 3.25 16.44
CA CYS A 273 28.01 2.93 16.01
C CYS A 273 27.34 1.99 17.04
N ALA A 274 26.33 2.48 17.74
CA ALA A 274 25.59 1.71 18.74
C ALA A 274 24.70 0.62 18.11
N VAL A 275 24.17 0.85 16.91
CA VAL A 275 23.42 -0.17 16.14
C VAL A 275 24.31 -1.39 15.88
N ARG A 276 25.56 -1.17 15.46
CA ARG A 276 26.49 -2.27 15.23
C ARG A 276 26.91 -2.98 16.51
N ALA A 277 27.15 -2.23 17.58
CA ALA A 277 27.43 -2.83 18.88
C ALA A 277 26.25 -3.73 19.33
N ALA A 278 25.00 -3.33 19.07
CA ALA A 278 23.82 -4.12 19.34
C ALA A 278 23.69 -5.37 18.43
N VAL A 279 24.19 -5.30 17.20
CA VAL A 279 24.31 -6.48 16.33
C VAL A 279 25.37 -7.45 16.85
N GLU A 280 26.53 -6.91 17.26
CA GLU A 280 27.65 -7.69 17.80
C GLU A 280 27.31 -8.34 19.17
N SER A 281 26.47 -7.70 19.98
CA SER A 281 25.95 -8.27 21.25
C SER A 281 24.82 -9.30 21.05
N GLY A 282 24.20 -9.31 19.87
CA GLY A 282 23.05 -10.15 19.54
C GLY A 282 21.68 -9.56 19.94
N ASP A 283 21.64 -8.33 20.46
CA ASP A 283 20.39 -7.62 20.76
C ASP A 283 19.58 -7.34 19.47
N ILE A 284 20.28 -7.06 18.36
CA ILE A 284 19.69 -6.96 17.02
C ILE A 284 20.25 -8.09 16.14
N SER A 285 19.38 -8.91 15.56
CA SER A 285 19.85 -9.96 14.65
C SER A 285 20.51 -9.41 13.38
N GLU A 286 21.55 -10.08 12.88
CA GLU A 286 22.21 -9.73 11.61
C GLU A 286 21.22 -9.65 10.44
N GLN A 287 20.23 -10.55 10.41
CA GLN A 287 19.22 -10.57 9.37
C GLN A 287 18.36 -9.30 9.37
N ARG A 288 17.96 -8.82 10.56
CA ARG A 288 17.15 -7.61 10.73
C ARG A 288 17.94 -6.35 10.37
N TYR A 289 19.20 -6.26 10.80
CA TYR A 289 20.12 -5.20 10.39
C TYR A 289 20.33 -5.18 8.87
N ALA A 290 20.52 -6.34 8.24
CA ALA A 290 20.66 -6.44 6.79
C ALA A 290 19.39 -6.00 6.04
N SER A 291 18.19 -6.36 6.55
CA SER A 291 16.92 -5.86 5.99
C SER A 291 16.82 -4.34 6.09
N TYR A 292 17.16 -3.77 7.23
CA TYR A 292 17.15 -2.31 7.47
C TYR A 292 18.06 -1.57 6.48
N GLN A 293 19.32 -1.99 6.36
CA GLN A 293 20.28 -1.37 5.44
C GLN A 293 19.84 -1.49 3.98
N ALA A 294 19.30 -2.65 3.58
CA ALA A 294 18.78 -2.85 2.23
C ALA A 294 17.62 -1.88 1.90
N LEU A 295 16.68 -1.68 2.84
CA LEU A 295 15.54 -0.77 2.66
C LEU A 295 15.96 0.71 2.67
N ARG A 296 16.92 1.09 3.52
CA ARG A 296 17.51 2.44 3.50
C ARG A 296 18.21 2.73 2.19
N GLN A 297 19.01 1.79 1.68
CA GLN A 297 19.72 1.96 0.41
C GLN A 297 18.75 2.07 -0.76
N GLU A 298 17.70 1.22 -0.82
CA GLU A 298 16.66 1.32 -1.85
C GLU A 298 15.99 2.70 -1.83
N THR A 299 15.67 3.24 -0.65
CA THR A 299 15.03 4.55 -0.50
C THR A 299 15.96 5.69 -0.94
N LYS A 300 17.25 5.61 -0.61
CA LYS A 300 18.29 6.55 -1.06
C LYS A 300 18.44 6.56 -2.59
N ASP A 301 18.50 5.38 -3.21
CA ASP A 301 18.60 5.23 -4.66
C ASP A 301 17.35 5.80 -5.37
N LEU A 302 16.17 5.57 -4.78
CA LEU A 302 14.92 6.10 -5.30
C LEU A 302 14.87 7.63 -5.22
N ARG A 303 15.33 8.22 -4.11
CA ARG A 303 15.45 9.69 -3.97
C ARG A 303 16.39 10.28 -5.00
N ALA A 304 17.59 9.71 -5.15
CA ALA A 304 18.58 10.18 -6.13
C ALA A 304 18.03 10.17 -7.57
N ARG A 305 17.39 9.07 -7.99
CA ARG A 305 16.77 8.95 -9.31
C ARG A 305 15.64 9.96 -9.53
N ARG A 306 14.88 10.31 -8.49
CA ARG A 306 13.82 11.32 -8.59
C ARG A 306 14.38 12.72 -8.76
N GLU A 307 15.43 13.05 -8.01
CA GLU A 307 16.11 14.33 -8.17
C GLU A 307 16.65 14.51 -9.59
N GLU A 308 17.28 13.46 -10.12
CA GLU A 308 17.74 13.42 -11.51
C GLU A 308 16.57 13.60 -12.50
N ALA A 309 15.48 12.84 -12.35
CA ALA A 309 14.30 12.96 -13.20
C ALA A 309 13.67 14.36 -13.13
N ARG A 310 13.66 15.00 -11.95
CA ARG A 310 13.16 16.36 -11.75
C ARG A 310 14.05 17.39 -12.45
N ARG A 311 15.38 17.24 -12.35
CA ARG A 311 16.36 18.09 -13.07
C ARG A 311 16.16 17.99 -14.57
N MET A 312 16.09 16.77 -15.12
CA MET A 312 15.87 16.53 -16.54
C MET A 312 14.55 17.11 -17.07
N ARG A 313 13.47 17.10 -16.27
CA ARG A 313 12.19 17.74 -16.63
C ARG A 313 12.27 19.27 -16.56
N GLY A 314 12.93 19.82 -15.54
CA GLY A 314 13.15 21.26 -15.39
C GLY A 314 14.00 21.84 -16.53
N GLU A 315 15.05 21.14 -16.94
CA GLU A 315 15.89 21.51 -18.09
C GLU A 315 15.08 21.51 -19.40
N LYS A 316 14.28 20.46 -19.67
CA LYS A 316 13.39 20.40 -20.84
C LYS A 316 12.33 21.51 -20.86
N ALA A 317 11.83 21.93 -19.70
CA ALA A 317 10.91 23.07 -19.59
C ALA A 317 11.62 24.41 -19.88
N SER A 318 12.86 24.57 -19.42
CA SER A 318 13.68 25.76 -19.69
C SER A 318 14.06 25.91 -21.17
N ASP A 319 14.27 24.80 -21.88
CA ASP A 319 14.65 24.80 -23.28
C ASP A 319 13.47 25.11 -24.22
N ARG A 320 12.25 24.72 -23.83
CA ARG A 320 11.00 25.11 -24.53
C ARG A 320 10.67 26.60 -24.39
N GLY A 321 11.23 27.30 -23.40
CA GLY A 321 11.04 28.75 -23.19
C GLY A 321 11.92 29.64 -24.08
N LYS A 322 12.93 29.10 -24.77
CA LYS A 322 13.81 29.86 -25.67
C LYS A 322 13.21 29.89 -27.09
N THR A 323 12.25 30.78 -27.33
CA THR A 323 11.82 31.10 -28.70
C THR A 323 12.98 31.77 -29.45
N PRO A 324 13.34 31.35 -30.69
CA PRO A 324 14.39 32.01 -31.43
C PRO A 324 13.96 33.44 -31.79
N LYS A 325 14.76 34.44 -31.39
CA LYS A 325 14.55 35.86 -31.76
C LYS A 325 14.45 35.96 -33.28
N LYS A 326 13.26 36.29 -33.81
CA LYS A 326 13.02 36.54 -35.23
C LYS A 326 14.03 37.56 -35.77
N GLY A 327 14.83 37.13 -36.74
CA GLY A 327 15.80 37.98 -37.45
C GLY A 327 15.10 39.16 -38.14
N ARG A 328 15.72 40.34 -38.03
CA ARG A 328 15.32 41.59 -38.70
C ARG A 328 15.19 41.39 -40.22
N PRO A 329 14.17 41.96 -40.89
CA PRO A 329 14.02 41.81 -42.34
C PRO A 329 15.10 42.64 -43.06
N ARG A 330 15.80 42.01 -44.01
CA ARG A 330 16.70 42.69 -44.94
C ARG A 330 15.86 43.54 -45.89
N LYS A 331 16.09 44.86 -45.90
CA LYS A 331 15.55 45.80 -46.89
C LYS A 331 16.06 45.39 -48.28
N LYS A 332 15.14 45.10 -49.20
CA LYS A 332 15.42 44.98 -50.64
C LYS A 332 15.80 46.37 -51.19
N ARG A 333 16.88 46.42 -51.97
CA ARG A 333 17.16 47.47 -52.95
C ARG A 333 16.78 46.93 -54.32
#